data_AF-A0A932G132-F1
#
_entry.id   AF-A0A932G132-F1
#
_cell.length_a   1.000
_cell.length_b   1.000
_cell.length_c   1.000
_cell.angle_alpha   90.00
_cell.angle_beta   90.00
_cell.angle_gamma   90.00
#
_symmetry.space_group_name_H-M   'P 1'
#
loop_
_entity.id
_entity.type
_entity.pdbx_description
1 polymer ?
#
loop_
_entity_poly.entity_id
_entity_poly.type
_entity_poly.pdbx_seq_one_letter_code
_entity_poly.pdbx_strand_id
1 'polypeptide(L)'
;MVQRLILTVALATVLGCSSSSPALGVDGGIDGGGGDGDGDADADGDGDSDADGDGDSDADGDGDTDADGDADGDADEDCRVGCEFATDCGGLANHVEECLERCDSGEVPLSLAACLADAARNDDCATWRLCFEPTDGDFCDPWCAFAAECEFSTEEECLDRCTSEPPPNAVADCLEPTIDAADCRAAVECFFEPLPEGFCEDLCVRADECEFLGEQTVDECVAGCGPVAPPELVECVLDALDATCLDLAGCFRDIGPTEEQCEDVCALRAECHDWGPDEIAVCETECADNVQFGFAPCVERAEECEAADACFGDLNEPPEGYCDEACAFELDPCGLITEGEVEPCVTFCAAGGQSDEFYSCRQEAIGIADCDAYLECGG
;
A
#
# COMPACT_ATOMS: atom_id res chain seq x y z
N MET A 1 40.76 9.56 25.76
CA MET A 1 41.61 9.11 24.64
C MET A 1 40.63 8.44 23.67
N VAL A 2 40.22 8.97 22.53
CA VAL A 2 40.78 9.92 21.57
C VAL A 2 39.63 10.80 21.08
N GLN A 3 39.92 12.09 20.93
CA GLN A 3 39.04 13.17 20.51
C GLN A 3 39.63 13.70 19.20
N ARG A 4 38.78 14.19 18.28
CA ARG A 4 39.05 15.06 17.08
C ARG A 4 39.13 14.38 15.70
N LEU A 5 38.09 14.63 14.88
CA LEU A 5 38.21 14.99 13.45
C LEU A 5 36.87 15.61 12.92
N ILE A 6 36.42 16.77 13.41
CA ILE A 6 36.36 18.05 12.67
C ILE A 6 36.66 17.99 11.15
N LEU A 7 35.58 18.15 10.35
CA LEU A 7 35.33 19.21 9.35
C LEU A 7 36.12 19.27 8.01
N THR A 8 35.33 19.46 6.93
CA THR A 8 35.58 20.19 5.66
C THR A 8 36.43 19.57 4.53
N VAL A 9 35.85 19.56 3.32
CA VAL A 9 36.36 20.02 1.98
C VAL A 9 35.51 19.30 0.90
N ALA A 10 34.49 19.93 0.33
CA ALA A 10 34.47 20.88 -0.80
C ALA A 10 34.57 20.24 -2.20
N LEU A 11 33.48 20.41 -2.97
CA LEU A 11 33.43 20.94 -4.33
C LEU A 11 34.62 20.63 -5.26
N ALA A 12 34.40 19.76 -6.25
CA ALA A 12 35.17 19.74 -7.49
C ALA A 12 34.34 19.22 -8.68
N THR A 13 33.77 20.16 -9.44
CA THR A 13 33.47 20.00 -10.86
C THR A 13 34.77 19.80 -11.66
N VAL A 14 34.85 18.74 -12.46
CA VAL A 14 35.77 18.67 -13.62
C VAL A 14 35.09 18.00 -14.81
N LEU A 15 35.15 18.72 -15.93
CA LEU A 15 34.78 18.34 -17.29
C LEU A 15 35.50 17.06 -17.80
N GLY A 16 34.75 16.26 -18.58
CA GLY A 16 35.11 15.98 -19.97
C GLY A 16 35.98 14.77 -20.29
N CYS A 17 35.43 13.86 -21.11
CA CYS A 17 36.20 13.27 -22.21
C CYS A 17 35.26 12.87 -23.36
N SER A 18 35.50 13.49 -24.51
CA SER A 18 34.89 13.21 -25.81
C SER A 18 35.51 11.96 -26.43
N SER A 19 34.69 11.09 -27.04
CA SER A 19 35.16 10.07 -27.98
C SER A 19 34.53 10.31 -29.35
N SER A 20 35.38 10.69 -30.29
CA SER A 20 35.13 10.92 -31.71
C SER A 20 34.79 9.65 -32.51
N SER A 21 34.02 9.87 -33.59
CA SER A 21 33.43 8.96 -34.59
C SER A 21 34.40 8.10 -35.43
N PRO A 22 33.86 7.20 -36.27
CA PRO A 22 33.78 7.47 -37.72
C PRO A 22 32.41 7.08 -38.34
N ALA A 23 31.76 7.92 -39.15
CA ALA A 23 31.97 8.15 -40.59
C ALA A 23 31.58 6.97 -41.52
N LEU A 24 30.31 6.96 -41.95
CA LEU A 24 29.77 6.40 -43.21
C LEU A 24 28.55 7.28 -43.53
N GLY A 25 28.21 7.75 -44.72
CA GLY A 25 28.68 7.64 -46.09
C GLY A 25 27.59 8.34 -46.91
N VAL A 26 27.96 9.26 -47.81
CA VAL A 26 27.07 10.16 -48.55
C VAL A 26 26.76 9.60 -49.94
N ASP A 27 25.49 9.61 -50.35
CA ASP A 27 24.97 9.69 -51.74
C ASP A 27 23.44 9.86 -51.64
N GLY A 28 22.68 10.74 -52.29
CA GLY A 28 22.89 11.73 -53.36
C GLY A 28 21.48 12.10 -53.93
N GLY A 29 21.30 13.34 -54.44
CA GLY A 29 20.11 13.80 -55.20
C GLY A 29 19.36 14.96 -54.54
N ILE A 30 19.59 16.24 -54.88
CA ILE A 30 19.17 17.02 -56.07
C ILE A 30 17.65 17.06 -56.31
N ASP A 31 17.03 18.16 -55.90
CA ASP A 31 16.11 19.05 -56.66
C ASP A 31 15.47 20.00 -55.62
N GLY A 32 15.56 21.33 -55.67
CA GLY A 32 15.46 22.21 -56.83
C GLY A 32 14.08 22.88 -56.82
N GLY A 33 13.88 23.93 -56.01
CA GLY A 33 12.61 24.65 -55.96
C GLY A 33 12.64 25.87 -55.06
N GLY A 34 13.07 27.01 -55.61
CA GLY A 34 12.91 28.31 -54.97
C GLY A 34 11.46 28.80 -55.02
N GLY A 35 11.07 29.52 -53.98
CA GLY A 35 9.78 30.17 -53.87
C GLY A 35 9.81 31.19 -52.73
N ASP A 36 10.40 32.34 -53.00
CA ASP A 36 10.21 33.55 -52.21
C ASP A 36 8.75 34.00 -52.33
N GLY A 37 8.12 34.28 -51.20
CA GLY A 37 6.74 34.74 -51.13
C GLY A 37 6.45 35.39 -49.78
N ASP A 38 7.01 36.57 -49.57
CA ASP A 38 6.57 37.52 -48.54
C ASP A 38 5.08 37.84 -48.74
N GLY A 39 4.32 37.80 -47.65
CA GLY A 39 2.89 38.12 -47.64
C GLY A 39 2.38 38.37 -46.23
N ASP A 40 2.77 39.51 -45.66
CA ASP A 40 2.07 40.14 -44.54
C ASP A 40 0.59 40.36 -44.89
N ALA A 41 -0.32 39.93 -44.01
CA ALA A 41 -1.65 40.52 -43.90
C ALA A 41 -2.24 40.24 -42.51
N ASP A 42 -2.19 41.27 -41.68
CA ASP A 42 -3.04 41.45 -40.51
C ASP A 42 -4.52 41.33 -40.89
N ALA A 43 -5.31 40.65 -40.06
CA ALA A 43 -6.76 40.87 -40.00
C ALA A 43 -7.27 40.53 -38.60
N ASP A 44 -7.33 41.57 -37.77
CA ASP A 44 -8.21 41.66 -36.62
C ASP A 44 -9.65 41.39 -37.05
N GLY A 45 -10.34 40.53 -36.31
CA GLY A 45 -11.72 40.16 -36.55
C GLY A 45 -12.45 39.98 -35.23
N ASP A 46 -12.61 41.08 -34.48
CA ASP A 46 -13.60 41.20 -33.42
C ASP A 46 -14.99 40.93 -34.01
N GLY A 47 -15.66 39.94 -33.45
CA GLY A 47 -16.99 39.51 -33.86
C GLY A 47 -17.84 39.17 -32.64
N ASP A 48 -18.10 40.16 -31.79
CA ASP A 48 -19.24 40.15 -30.88
C ASP A 48 -20.52 39.92 -31.69
N SER A 49 -21.26 38.89 -31.32
CA SER A 49 -22.66 38.73 -31.69
C SER A 49 -23.35 37.92 -30.62
N ASP A 50 -23.82 38.65 -29.60
CA ASP A 50 -24.91 38.26 -28.74
C ASP A 50 -26.08 37.73 -29.58
N ALA A 51 -26.47 36.49 -29.31
CA ALA A 51 -27.77 35.98 -29.69
C ALA A 51 -28.36 35.29 -28.48
N ASP A 52 -29.08 36.10 -27.69
CA ASP A 52 -30.11 35.66 -26.76
C ASP A 52 -31.09 34.75 -27.50
N GLY A 53 -30.97 33.45 -27.22
CA GLY A 53 -31.90 32.42 -27.66
C GLY A 53 -32.53 31.79 -26.43
N ASP A 54 -33.50 32.49 -25.83
CA ASP A 54 -34.46 31.92 -24.88
C ASP A 54 -35.18 30.75 -25.59
N GLY A 55 -34.71 29.54 -25.29
CA GLY A 55 -35.30 28.29 -25.71
C GLY A 55 -35.63 27.47 -24.49
N ASP A 56 -36.72 27.83 -23.80
CA ASP A 56 -37.42 26.93 -22.89
C ASP A 56 -37.67 25.61 -23.62
N SER A 57 -36.95 24.58 -23.22
CA SER A 57 -37.22 23.19 -23.55
C SER A 57 -37.06 22.41 -22.27
N ASP A 58 -38.15 22.38 -21.51
CA ASP A 58 -38.43 21.33 -20.54
C ASP A 58 -38.32 19.98 -21.28
N ALA A 59 -37.13 19.40 -21.22
CA ALA A 59 -36.93 18.00 -21.51
C ALA A 59 -36.60 17.35 -20.17
N ASP A 60 -37.62 16.73 -19.60
CA ASP A 60 -37.51 15.71 -18.57
C ASP A 60 -36.51 14.66 -19.07
N GLY A 61 -35.26 14.83 -18.62
CA GLY A 61 -34.20 13.86 -18.74
C GLY A 61 -33.92 13.32 -17.37
N ASP A 62 -34.79 12.43 -16.89
CA ASP A 62 -34.39 11.37 -15.96
C ASP A 62 -33.35 10.53 -16.73
N GLY A 63 -32.13 11.03 -16.74
CA GLY A 63 -30.95 10.39 -17.29
C GLY A 63 -30.17 9.85 -16.12
N ASP A 64 -30.31 8.54 -15.91
CA ASP A 64 -29.43 7.72 -15.10
C ASP A 64 -27.98 8.19 -15.26
N THR A 65 -27.40 8.67 -14.16
CA THR A 65 -25.95 8.65 -13.94
C THR A 65 -25.71 8.07 -12.56
N ASP A 66 -26.15 6.82 -12.40
CA ASP A 66 -25.55 5.85 -11.48
C ASP A 66 -24.39 5.18 -12.25
N ALA A 67 -23.43 5.96 -12.74
CA ALA A 67 -22.36 5.47 -13.63
C ALA A 67 -20.96 5.90 -13.19
N ASP A 68 -20.81 6.26 -11.91
CA ASP A 68 -19.51 6.65 -11.33
C ASP A 68 -19.14 5.77 -10.13
N GLY A 69 -19.77 4.60 -9.97
CA GLY A 69 -19.51 3.65 -8.87
C GLY A 69 -19.27 2.21 -9.28
N ASP A 70 -19.14 1.93 -10.59
CA ASP A 70 -18.99 0.55 -11.11
C ASP A 70 -17.53 0.19 -11.47
N ALA A 71 -16.57 1.12 -11.31
CA ALA A 71 -15.18 0.87 -11.73
C ALA A 71 -14.40 -0.06 -10.78
N ASP A 72 -14.76 -0.07 -9.50
CA ASP A 72 -14.04 -0.84 -8.47
C ASP A 72 -14.48 -2.31 -8.42
N GLY A 73 -15.58 -2.65 -9.11
CA GLY A 73 -16.06 -4.04 -9.23
C GLY A 73 -15.53 -4.79 -10.45
N ASP A 74 -14.89 -4.10 -11.40
CA ASP A 74 -14.58 -4.67 -12.71
C ASP A 74 -13.44 -5.70 -12.63
N ALA A 75 -12.39 -5.46 -11.84
CA ALA A 75 -11.27 -6.41 -11.71
C ALA A 75 -11.65 -7.67 -10.93
N ASP A 76 -12.41 -7.53 -9.84
CA ASP A 76 -12.92 -8.66 -9.06
C ASP A 76 -13.90 -9.50 -9.87
N GLU A 77 -14.78 -8.85 -10.63
CA GLU A 77 -15.71 -9.55 -11.53
C GLU A 77 -14.95 -10.24 -12.68
N ASP A 78 -13.96 -9.57 -13.29
CA ASP A 78 -13.10 -10.15 -14.33
C ASP A 78 -12.31 -11.36 -13.78
N CYS A 79 -11.80 -11.27 -12.56
CA CYS A 79 -11.10 -12.34 -11.85
C CYS A 79 -12.03 -13.53 -11.60
N ARG A 80 -13.22 -13.28 -11.02
CA ARG A 80 -14.24 -14.32 -10.73
C ARG A 80 -14.71 -15.01 -12.00
N VAL A 81 -15.04 -14.27 -13.06
CA VAL A 81 -15.43 -14.81 -14.37
C VAL A 81 -14.33 -15.72 -14.92
N GLY A 82 -13.07 -15.30 -14.78
CA GLY A 82 -11.89 -16.08 -15.13
C GLY A 82 -11.75 -17.39 -14.35
N CYS A 83 -11.97 -17.37 -13.03
CA CYS A 83 -11.93 -18.55 -12.16
C CYS A 83 -13.09 -19.51 -12.43
N GLU A 84 -14.31 -19.01 -12.68
CA GLU A 84 -15.46 -19.85 -13.02
C GLU A 84 -15.23 -20.58 -14.36
N PHE A 85 -14.69 -19.86 -15.35
CA PHE A 85 -14.37 -20.41 -16.68
C PHE A 85 -13.32 -21.54 -16.62
N ALA A 86 -12.46 -21.55 -15.59
CA ALA A 86 -11.49 -22.64 -15.36
C ALA A 86 -12.16 -24.03 -15.32
N THR A 87 -13.37 -24.10 -14.74
CA THR A 87 -14.16 -25.33 -14.62
C THR A 87 -14.53 -25.88 -16.00
N ASP A 88 -14.94 -24.98 -16.91
CA ASP A 88 -15.35 -25.32 -18.28
C ASP A 88 -14.15 -25.76 -19.13
N CYS A 89 -12.96 -25.24 -18.84
CA CYS A 89 -11.71 -25.65 -19.48
C CYS A 89 -11.15 -27.00 -19.03
N GLY A 90 -11.85 -27.70 -18.12
CA GLY A 90 -11.34 -28.89 -17.46
C GLY A 90 -10.07 -28.61 -16.65
N GLY A 91 -9.86 -27.33 -16.32
CA GLY A 91 -8.89 -26.87 -15.33
C GLY A 91 -9.29 -27.41 -13.96
N LEU A 92 -8.32 -27.43 -13.07
CA LEU A 92 -8.36 -28.03 -11.75
C LEU A 92 -9.68 -27.74 -11.00
N ALA A 93 -10.64 -28.67 -11.08
CA ALA A 93 -11.92 -28.58 -10.35
C ALA A 93 -11.77 -28.52 -8.81
N ASN A 94 -10.54 -28.64 -8.30
CA ASN A 94 -10.19 -28.52 -6.89
C ASN A 94 -9.56 -27.16 -6.53
N HIS A 95 -9.30 -26.28 -7.50
CA HIS A 95 -8.65 -24.98 -7.29
C HIS A 95 -9.53 -23.79 -7.69
N VAL A 96 -10.78 -24.03 -8.11
CA VAL A 96 -11.72 -22.94 -8.42
C VAL A 96 -12.09 -22.20 -7.15
N GLU A 97 -12.32 -22.92 -6.05
CA GLU A 97 -12.62 -22.33 -4.74
C GLU A 97 -11.43 -21.49 -4.25
N GLU A 98 -10.21 -22.03 -4.29
CA GLU A 98 -8.97 -21.29 -3.98
C GLU A 98 -8.75 -20.09 -4.92
N CYS A 99 -9.07 -20.21 -6.21
CA CYS A 99 -8.98 -19.10 -7.18
C CYS A 99 -9.96 -17.99 -6.83
N LEU A 100 -11.21 -18.34 -6.50
CA LEU A 100 -12.25 -17.39 -6.09
C LEU A 100 -11.91 -16.75 -4.75
N GLU A 101 -11.43 -17.51 -3.77
CA GLU A 101 -10.95 -16.98 -2.48
C GLU A 101 -9.84 -15.95 -2.69
N ARG A 102 -8.87 -16.24 -3.58
CA ARG A 102 -7.78 -15.32 -3.92
C ARG A 102 -8.22 -14.10 -4.74
N CYS A 103 -9.26 -14.24 -5.57
CA CYS A 103 -9.87 -13.08 -6.23
C CYS A 103 -10.55 -12.20 -5.19
N ASP A 104 -11.33 -12.80 -4.29
CA ASP A 104 -12.09 -12.09 -3.26
C ASP A 104 -11.19 -11.41 -2.21
N SER A 105 -9.94 -11.86 -2.07
CA SER A 105 -8.92 -11.26 -1.20
C SER A 105 -7.99 -10.28 -1.93
N GLY A 106 -8.22 -9.97 -3.21
CA GLY A 106 -7.33 -9.09 -3.99
C GLY A 106 -5.92 -9.64 -4.22
N GLU A 107 -5.66 -10.91 -3.92
CA GLU A 107 -4.34 -11.55 -4.03
C GLU A 107 -3.98 -11.99 -5.47
N VAL A 108 -4.89 -11.80 -6.42
CA VAL A 108 -4.65 -12.06 -7.84
C VAL A 108 -4.13 -10.78 -8.50
N PRO A 109 -2.89 -10.78 -9.03
CA PRO A 109 -2.36 -9.62 -9.73
C PRO A 109 -3.29 -9.21 -10.89
N LEU A 110 -3.47 -7.91 -11.09
CA LEU A 110 -4.34 -7.39 -12.14
C LEU A 110 -4.05 -7.93 -13.53
N SER A 111 -2.77 -8.06 -13.88
CA SER A 111 -2.41 -8.60 -15.19
C SER A 111 -2.86 -10.06 -15.35
N LEU A 112 -2.87 -10.82 -14.26
CA LEU A 112 -3.39 -12.19 -14.24
C LEU A 112 -4.92 -12.16 -14.36
N ALA A 113 -5.63 -11.35 -13.56
CA ALA A 113 -7.08 -11.19 -13.66
C ALA A 113 -7.51 -10.81 -15.10
N ALA A 114 -6.84 -9.82 -15.71
CA ALA A 114 -7.09 -9.39 -17.08
C ALA A 114 -6.86 -10.51 -18.11
N CYS A 115 -5.82 -11.33 -17.93
CA CYS A 115 -5.57 -12.49 -18.79
C CYS A 115 -6.69 -13.54 -18.66
N LEU A 116 -7.15 -13.81 -17.43
CA LEU A 116 -8.22 -14.76 -17.19
C LEU A 116 -9.55 -14.30 -17.79
N ALA A 117 -9.88 -13.02 -17.64
CA ALA A 117 -11.07 -12.41 -18.23
C ALA A 117 -11.02 -12.42 -19.76
N ASP A 118 -9.88 -12.12 -20.38
CA ASP A 118 -9.73 -12.24 -21.84
C ASP A 118 -9.91 -13.70 -22.32
N ALA A 119 -9.31 -14.67 -21.63
CA ALA A 119 -9.49 -16.07 -21.95
C ALA A 119 -10.96 -16.51 -21.85
N ALA A 120 -11.67 -16.08 -20.80
CA ALA A 120 -13.09 -16.37 -20.59
C ALA A 120 -13.97 -15.71 -21.66
N ARG A 121 -13.76 -14.43 -21.97
CA ARG A 121 -14.49 -13.70 -23.02
C ARG A 121 -14.35 -14.35 -24.40
N ASN A 122 -13.21 -14.97 -24.68
CA ASN A 122 -12.91 -15.62 -25.95
C ASN A 122 -13.21 -17.13 -25.98
N ASP A 123 -13.68 -17.73 -24.88
CA ASP A 123 -13.89 -19.18 -24.74
C ASP A 123 -12.61 -19.98 -25.09
N ASP A 124 -11.44 -19.46 -24.67
CA ASP A 124 -10.12 -19.99 -25.06
C ASP A 124 -9.35 -20.61 -23.88
N CYS A 125 -9.58 -21.90 -23.69
CA CYS A 125 -8.90 -22.70 -22.68
C CYS A 125 -7.39 -22.88 -22.88
N ALA A 126 -6.85 -22.59 -24.07
CA ALA A 126 -5.40 -22.59 -24.26
C ALA A 126 -4.80 -21.33 -23.64
N THR A 127 -5.40 -20.16 -23.93
CA THR A 127 -4.99 -18.87 -23.35
C THR A 127 -5.13 -18.86 -21.84
N TRP A 128 -6.23 -19.41 -21.29
CA TRP A 128 -6.40 -19.55 -19.84
C TRP A 128 -5.23 -20.28 -19.16
N ARG A 129 -4.73 -21.36 -19.78
CA ARG A 129 -3.58 -22.10 -19.22
C ARG A 129 -2.28 -21.30 -19.28
N LEU A 130 -2.09 -20.52 -20.35
CA LEU A 130 -0.90 -19.69 -20.50
C LEU A 130 -0.82 -18.61 -19.42
N CYS A 131 -1.97 -18.10 -18.95
CA CYS A 131 -2.01 -17.10 -17.88
C CYS A 131 -1.27 -17.57 -16.62
N PHE A 132 -1.38 -18.85 -16.27
CA PHE A 132 -0.76 -19.46 -15.08
C PHE A 132 0.57 -20.17 -15.36
N GLU A 133 0.98 -20.30 -16.62
CA GLU A 133 2.25 -20.96 -16.91
C GLU A 133 3.38 -20.11 -16.31
N PRO A 134 4.26 -20.70 -15.48
CA PRO A 134 5.38 -19.98 -14.92
C PRO A 134 6.30 -19.50 -16.05
N THR A 135 6.82 -18.30 -15.91
CA THR A 135 7.78 -17.75 -16.86
C THR A 135 9.02 -18.61 -16.91
N ASP A 136 9.76 -18.51 -18.01
CA ASP A 136 11.10 -19.09 -18.02
C ASP A 136 12.01 -18.35 -17.03
N GLY A 137 13.04 -19.04 -16.55
CA GLY A 137 13.97 -18.46 -15.57
C GLY A 137 14.79 -17.30 -16.11
N ASP A 138 14.72 -17.02 -17.41
CA ASP A 138 15.44 -15.91 -18.05
C ASP A 138 14.78 -14.54 -17.74
N PHE A 139 13.52 -14.53 -17.28
CA PHE A 139 12.82 -13.32 -16.81
C PHE A 139 13.32 -12.80 -15.45
N CYS A 140 13.79 -13.69 -14.57
CA CYS A 140 14.09 -13.32 -13.17
C CYS A 140 15.26 -12.34 -13.04
N ASP A 141 16.33 -12.49 -13.83
CA ASP A 141 17.49 -11.60 -13.77
C ASP A 141 17.12 -10.13 -14.10
N PRO A 142 16.50 -9.82 -15.25
CA PRO A 142 16.12 -8.44 -15.58
C PRO A 142 15.06 -7.88 -14.64
N TRP A 143 14.08 -8.69 -14.22
CA TRP A 143 13.07 -8.27 -13.26
C TRP A 143 13.68 -7.90 -11.91
N CYS A 144 14.55 -8.74 -11.34
CA CYS A 144 15.09 -8.50 -10.01
C CYS A 144 16.10 -7.37 -9.95
N ALA A 145 16.84 -7.13 -11.04
CA ALA A 145 17.65 -5.92 -11.17
C ALA A 145 16.78 -4.66 -11.19
N PHE A 146 15.68 -4.68 -11.94
CA PHE A 146 14.73 -3.57 -12.01
C PHE A 146 13.99 -3.35 -10.68
N ALA A 147 13.52 -4.42 -10.03
CA ALA A 147 12.86 -4.34 -8.73
C ALA A 147 13.77 -3.74 -7.65
N ALA A 148 15.07 -4.04 -7.69
CA ALA A 148 16.06 -3.42 -6.81
C ALA A 148 16.29 -1.93 -7.12
N GLU A 149 16.24 -1.53 -8.39
CA GLU A 149 16.32 -0.10 -8.79
C GLU A 149 15.09 0.68 -8.32
N CYS A 150 13.91 0.04 -8.35
CA CYS A 150 12.66 0.60 -7.84
C CYS A 150 12.47 0.46 -6.33
N GLU A 151 13.47 -0.06 -5.61
CA GLU A 151 13.44 -0.27 -4.15
C GLU A 151 12.30 -1.20 -3.67
N PHE A 152 11.75 -2.06 -4.53
CA PHE A 152 10.70 -3.02 -4.14
C PHE A 152 11.24 -4.17 -3.27
N SER A 153 12.49 -4.56 -3.49
CA SER A 153 13.17 -5.63 -2.75
C SER A 153 14.67 -5.59 -3.03
N THR A 154 15.48 -6.30 -2.26
CA THR A 154 16.86 -6.52 -2.68
C THR A 154 16.92 -7.47 -3.89
N GLU A 155 17.95 -7.31 -4.73
CA GLU A 155 18.15 -8.18 -5.90
C GLU A 155 18.28 -9.66 -5.49
N GLU A 156 18.96 -9.95 -4.36
CA GLU A 156 19.16 -11.30 -3.86
C GLU A 156 17.85 -11.96 -3.39
N GLU A 157 17.03 -11.25 -2.60
CA GLU A 157 15.73 -11.75 -2.15
C GLU A 157 14.76 -11.96 -3.31
N CYS A 158 14.74 -11.02 -4.27
CA CYS A 158 13.93 -11.18 -5.46
C CYS A 158 14.35 -12.39 -6.28
N LEU A 159 15.65 -12.59 -6.50
CA LEU A 159 16.15 -13.72 -7.29
C LEU A 159 15.82 -15.06 -6.63
N ASP A 160 15.98 -15.17 -5.31
CA ASP A 160 15.62 -16.38 -4.58
C ASP A 160 14.14 -16.72 -4.77
N ARG A 161 13.24 -15.74 -4.53
CA ARG A 161 11.80 -15.91 -4.69
C ARG A 161 11.38 -16.18 -6.13
N CYS A 162 11.88 -15.41 -7.10
CA CYS A 162 11.52 -15.58 -8.51
C CYS A 162 12.02 -16.92 -9.07
N THR A 163 13.17 -17.42 -8.61
CA THR A 163 13.66 -18.72 -9.09
C THR A 163 12.97 -19.91 -8.43
N SER A 164 12.50 -19.78 -7.18
CA SER A 164 11.67 -20.79 -6.52
C SER A 164 10.25 -20.81 -7.06
N GLU A 165 9.68 -19.62 -7.27
CA GLU A 165 8.29 -19.36 -7.61
C GLU A 165 8.23 -18.26 -8.67
N PRO A 166 8.54 -18.59 -9.94
CA PRO A 166 8.51 -17.62 -11.02
C PRO A 166 7.10 -17.06 -11.22
N PRO A 167 6.99 -15.77 -11.58
CA PRO A 167 5.69 -15.18 -11.80
C PRO A 167 4.97 -15.87 -12.98
N PRO A 168 3.63 -15.83 -12.99
CA PRO A 168 2.87 -16.27 -14.15
C PRO A 168 3.20 -15.44 -15.40
N ASN A 169 3.10 -16.02 -16.60
CA ASN A 169 3.38 -15.30 -17.85
C ASN A 169 2.56 -14.02 -17.99
N ALA A 170 1.31 -14.01 -17.53
CA ALA A 170 0.48 -12.80 -17.57
C ALA A 170 1.10 -11.62 -16.80
N VAL A 171 1.81 -11.90 -15.70
CA VAL A 171 2.53 -10.90 -14.91
C VAL A 171 3.80 -10.47 -15.63
N ALA A 172 4.59 -11.40 -16.15
CA ALA A 172 5.79 -11.04 -16.92
C ALA A 172 5.47 -10.26 -18.20
N ASP A 173 4.44 -10.64 -18.94
CA ASP A 173 4.00 -9.94 -20.16
C ASP A 173 3.62 -8.48 -19.87
N CYS A 174 3.09 -8.20 -18.67
CA CYS A 174 2.84 -6.84 -18.20
C CYS A 174 4.13 -6.11 -17.80
N LEU A 175 5.06 -6.79 -17.12
CA LEU A 175 6.29 -6.21 -16.59
C LEU A 175 7.39 -5.99 -17.63
N GLU A 176 7.50 -6.82 -18.66
CA GLU A 176 8.51 -6.66 -19.71
C GLU A 176 8.60 -5.23 -20.28
N PRO A 177 7.49 -4.61 -20.75
CA PRO A 177 7.55 -3.25 -21.27
C PRO A 177 7.92 -2.20 -20.20
N THR A 178 7.60 -2.44 -18.92
CA THR A 178 7.89 -1.49 -17.83
C THR A 178 9.37 -1.58 -17.43
N ILE A 179 9.94 -2.80 -17.42
CA ILE A 179 11.37 -3.05 -17.23
C ILE A 179 12.17 -2.37 -18.36
N ASP A 180 11.75 -2.54 -19.62
CA ASP A 180 12.40 -1.91 -20.77
C ASP A 180 12.36 -0.37 -20.72
N ALA A 181 11.29 0.19 -20.15
CA ALA A 181 11.11 1.63 -19.97
C ALA A 181 11.79 2.18 -18.70
N ALA A 182 12.26 1.32 -17.80
CA ALA A 182 12.67 1.68 -16.44
C ALA A 182 11.59 2.49 -15.68
N ASP A 183 10.32 2.09 -15.84
CA ASP A 183 9.17 2.78 -15.26
C ASP A 183 8.62 2.03 -14.05
N CYS A 184 9.13 2.38 -12.87
CA CYS A 184 8.71 1.77 -11.60
C CYS A 184 7.21 1.92 -11.34
N ARG A 185 6.60 3.03 -11.77
CA ARG A 185 5.18 3.27 -11.55
C ARG A 185 4.34 2.32 -12.40
N ALA A 186 4.65 2.23 -13.70
CA ALA A 186 3.93 1.32 -14.60
C ALA A 186 4.07 -0.15 -14.18
N ALA A 187 5.21 -0.52 -13.59
CA ALA A 187 5.40 -1.88 -13.07
C ALA A 187 4.47 -2.22 -11.91
N VAL A 188 4.18 -1.25 -11.05
CA VAL A 188 3.29 -1.42 -9.89
C VAL A 188 1.84 -1.57 -10.34
N GLU A 189 1.45 -0.88 -11.41
CA GLU A 189 0.12 -1.00 -12.05
C GLU A 189 -0.12 -2.40 -12.65
N CYS A 190 0.91 -3.23 -12.83
CA CYS A 190 0.74 -4.64 -13.20
C CYS A 190 0.19 -5.51 -12.06
N PHE A 191 0.36 -5.07 -10.81
CA PHE A 191 -0.02 -5.82 -9.61
C PHE A 191 -1.27 -5.27 -8.97
N PHE A 192 -1.41 -3.94 -8.90
CA PHE A 192 -2.45 -3.26 -8.13
C PHE A 192 -3.21 -2.25 -8.97
N GLU A 193 -4.45 -1.99 -8.59
CA GLU A 193 -5.28 -0.97 -9.25
C GLU A 193 -4.73 0.42 -9.01
N PRO A 194 -4.78 1.28 -10.04
CA PRO A 194 -4.49 2.69 -9.84
C PRO A 194 -5.49 3.25 -8.83
N LEU A 195 -5.00 4.08 -7.91
CA LEU A 195 -5.88 4.76 -6.96
C LEU A 195 -6.95 5.58 -7.71
N PRO A 196 -8.18 5.68 -7.16
CA PRO A 196 -9.21 6.54 -7.71
C PRO A 196 -8.72 7.97 -7.91
N GLU A 197 -9.22 8.66 -8.95
CA GLU A 197 -8.85 10.06 -9.21
C GLU A 197 -9.21 10.93 -8.01
N GLY A 198 -8.24 11.69 -7.49
CA GLY A 198 -8.42 12.55 -6.31
C GLY A 198 -8.18 11.87 -4.96
N PHE A 199 -8.00 10.54 -4.93
CA PHE A 199 -7.79 9.80 -3.67
C PHE A 199 -6.64 10.38 -2.83
N CYS A 200 -5.50 10.64 -3.45
CA CYS A 200 -4.33 11.18 -2.77
C CYS A 200 -4.57 12.60 -2.23
N GLU A 201 -5.21 13.44 -3.02
CA GLU A 201 -5.58 14.80 -2.61
C GLU A 201 -6.53 14.77 -1.42
N ASP A 202 -7.59 13.96 -1.49
CA ASP A 202 -8.60 13.86 -0.43
C ASP A 202 -8.02 13.26 0.85
N LEU A 203 -7.24 12.17 0.75
CA LEU A 203 -6.51 11.57 1.87
C LEU A 203 -5.57 12.58 2.53
N CYS A 204 -4.75 13.28 1.76
CA CYS A 204 -3.77 14.22 2.32
C CYS A 204 -4.43 15.46 2.93
N VAL A 205 -5.53 15.96 2.36
CA VAL A 205 -6.34 17.03 2.97
C VAL A 205 -6.93 16.53 4.28
N ARG A 206 -7.51 15.33 4.31
CA ARG A 206 -8.10 14.77 5.52
C ARG A 206 -7.06 14.51 6.60
N ALA A 207 -5.89 14.00 6.23
CA ALA A 207 -4.76 13.80 7.13
C ALA A 207 -4.27 15.12 7.74
N ASP A 208 -4.24 16.22 6.97
CA ASP A 208 -3.92 17.56 7.49
C ASP A 208 -4.98 18.06 8.48
N GLU A 209 -6.27 17.90 8.16
CA GLU A 209 -7.37 18.25 9.07
C GLU A 209 -7.32 17.46 10.39
N CYS A 210 -6.81 16.24 10.35
CA CYS A 210 -6.61 15.37 11.50
C CYS A 210 -5.25 15.55 12.20
N GLU A 211 -4.43 16.50 11.74
CA GLU A 211 -3.08 16.79 12.25
C GLU A 211 -2.10 15.60 12.12
N PHE A 212 -2.36 14.64 11.22
CA PHE A 212 -1.50 13.46 11.00
C PHE A 212 -0.22 13.77 10.21
N LEU A 213 -0.20 14.87 9.44
CA LEU A 213 0.96 15.24 8.62
C LEU A 213 2.13 15.83 9.43
N GLY A 214 1.90 16.21 10.70
CA GLY A 214 2.91 16.86 11.53
C GLY A 214 3.43 18.16 10.91
N GLU A 215 4.69 18.16 10.43
CA GLU A 215 5.31 19.30 9.75
C GLU A 215 5.17 19.28 8.22
N GLN A 216 4.67 18.18 7.63
CA GLN A 216 4.52 18.01 6.19
C GLN A 216 3.32 18.80 5.66
N THR A 217 3.45 19.37 4.46
CA THR A 217 2.32 20.04 3.77
C THR A 217 1.48 19.04 2.98
N VAL A 218 0.22 19.40 2.70
CA VAL A 218 -0.67 18.62 1.81
C VAL A 218 0.01 18.35 0.46
N ASP A 219 0.64 19.34 -0.15
CA ASP A 219 1.33 19.17 -1.44
C ASP A 219 2.50 18.15 -1.36
N GLU A 220 3.24 18.15 -0.25
CA GLU A 220 4.31 17.16 -0.01
C GLU A 220 3.75 15.77 0.26
N CYS A 221 2.59 15.66 0.91
CA CYS A 221 1.88 14.40 1.09
C CYS A 221 1.39 13.85 -0.26
N VAL A 222 0.72 14.66 -1.08
CA VAL A 222 0.22 14.25 -2.40
C VAL A 222 1.38 13.82 -3.31
N ALA A 223 2.52 14.54 -3.26
CA ALA A 223 3.71 14.17 -4.02
C ALA A 223 4.35 12.85 -3.56
N GLY A 224 4.14 12.45 -2.30
CA GLY A 224 4.60 11.19 -1.72
C GLY A 224 3.56 10.06 -1.77
N CYS A 225 2.30 10.38 -2.07
CA CYS A 225 1.23 9.40 -2.19
C CYS A 225 1.53 8.47 -3.37
N GLY A 226 1.61 7.17 -3.08
CA GLY A 226 1.87 6.14 -4.09
C GLY A 226 0.76 6.11 -5.15
N PRO A 227 1.02 5.57 -6.35
CA PRO A 227 0.01 5.46 -7.39
C PRO A 227 -1.02 4.34 -7.14
N VAL A 228 -0.74 3.45 -6.18
CA VAL A 228 -1.57 2.29 -5.84
C VAL A 228 -1.59 2.09 -4.33
N ALA A 229 -2.60 1.37 -3.85
CA ALA A 229 -2.65 0.80 -2.51
C ALA A 229 -3.42 -0.54 -2.56
N PRO A 230 -3.30 -1.41 -1.55
CA PRO A 230 -4.18 -2.57 -1.41
C PRO A 230 -5.65 -2.15 -1.43
N PRO A 231 -6.54 -2.87 -2.14
CA PRO A 231 -7.96 -2.51 -2.27
C PRO A 231 -8.65 -2.26 -0.93
N GLU A 232 -8.37 -3.10 0.08
CA GLU A 232 -8.97 -3.00 1.42
C GLU A 232 -8.57 -1.70 2.13
N LEU A 233 -7.33 -1.24 1.90
CA LEU A 233 -6.87 0.03 2.43
C LEU A 233 -7.55 1.20 1.70
N VAL A 234 -7.72 1.09 0.38
CA VAL A 234 -8.43 2.11 -0.41
C VAL A 234 -9.87 2.23 0.08
N GLU A 235 -10.60 1.12 0.17
CA GLU A 235 -11.98 1.10 0.68
C GLU A 235 -12.08 1.68 2.10
N CYS A 236 -11.20 1.26 3.01
CA CYS A 236 -11.19 1.80 4.37
C CYS A 236 -10.99 3.32 4.38
N VAL A 237 -9.98 3.81 3.64
CA VAL A 237 -9.69 5.24 3.57
C VAL A 237 -10.88 5.99 3.00
N LEU A 238 -11.47 5.53 1.89
CA LEU A 238 -12.63 6.17 1.27
C LEU A 238 -13.82 6.27 2.24
N ASP A 239 -14.14 5.19 2.96
CA ASP A 239 -15.17 5.21 4.01
C ASP A 239 -14.82 6.17 5.16
N ALA A 240 -13.55 6.27 5.51
CA ALA A 240 -13.06 7.10 6.60
C ALA A 240 -12.94 8.60 6.24
N LEU A 241 -12.82 8.95 4.96
CA LEU A 241 -12.73 10.34 4.49
C LEU A 241 -13.96 11.15 4.96
N ASP A 242 -15.15 10.55 4.90
CA ASP A 242 -16.41 11.16 5.35
C ASP A 242 -16.73 10.93 6.85
N ALA A 243 -15.87 10.21 7.57
CA ALA A 243 -16.06 9.81 8.95
C ALA A 243 -15.22 10.66 9.93
N THR A 244 -14.77 10.08 11.05
CA THR A 244 -13.94 10.77 12.05
C THR A 244 -12.45 10.57 11.79
N CYS A 245 -11.62 11.46 12.35
CA CYS A 245 -10.16 11.27 12.30
C CYS A 245 -9.71 9.95 12.97
N LEU A 246 -10.47 9.45 13.95
CA LEU A 246 -10.18 8.16 14.56
C LEU A 246 -10.40 7.00 13.60
N ASP A 247 -11.42 7.10 12.74
CA ASP A 247 -11.70 6.09 11.70
C ASP A 247 -10.59 6.09 10.65
N LEU A 248 -10.13 7.27 10.22
CA LEU A 248 -9.01 7.39 9.28
C LEU A 248 -7.71 6.84 9.88
N ALA A 249 -7.42 7.16 11.15
CA ALA A 249 -6.29 6.57 11.86
C ALA A 249 -6.41 5.05 11.96
N GLY A 250 -7.64 4.52 12.04
CA GLY A 250 -7.91 3.09 12.06
C GLY A 250 -7.43 2.38 10.79
N CYS A 251 -7.57 3.00 9.62
CA CYS A 251 -7.15 2.41 8.35
C CYS A 251 -5.64 2.21 8.22
N PHE A 252 -4.84 3.05 8.88
CA PHE A 252 -3.38 2.97 8.84
C PHE A 252 -2.76 2.25 10.04
N ARG A 253 -3.59 1.80 10.99
CA ARG A 253 -3.12 0.86 12.02
C ARG A 253 -2.97 -0.50 11.35
N ASP A 254 -1.96 -1.26 11.77
CA ASP A 254 -1.80 -2.66 11.34
C ASP A 254 -3.17 -3.34 11.37
N ILE A 255 -3.55 -3.92 10.22
CA ILE A 255 -4.77 -4.73 10.11
C ILE A 255 -4.68 -5.72 11.25
N GLY A 256 -5.50 -5.55 12.28
CA GLY A 256 -5.40 -6.39 13.45
C GLY A 256 -5.71 -7.86 13.08
N PRO A 257 -5.53 -8.79 14.01
CA PRO A 257 -5.65 -10.20 13.69
C PRO A 257 -7.06 -10.51 13.18
N THR A 258 -7.15 -11.33 12.14
CA THR A 258 -8.43 -11.82 11.61
C THR A 258 -9.19 -12.61 12.68
N GLU A 259 -10.50 -12.80 12.49
CA GLU A 259 -11.31 -13.64 13.38
C GLU A 259 -10.70 -15.06 13.50
N GLU A 260 -10.20 -15.60 12.39
CA GLU A 260 -9.49 -16.90 12.36
C GLU A 260 -8.17 -16.85 13.16
N GLN A 261 -7.36 -15.81 13.01
CA GLN A 261 -6.14 -15.64 13.81
C GLN A 261 -6.44 -15.53 15.32
N CYS A 262 -7.55 -14.87 15.67
CA CYS A 262 -8.06 -14.82 17.04
C CYS A 262 -8.52 -16.20 17.54
N GLU A 263 -9.25 -16.97 16.73
CA GLU A 263 -9.65 -18.35 17.07
C GLU A 263 -8.42 -19.23 17.31
N ASP A 264 -7.42 -19.17 16.42
CA ASP A 264 -6.21 -19.98 16.50
C ASP A 264 -5.40 -19.68 17.77
N VAL A 265 -5.16 -18.40 18.08
CA VAL A 265 -4.39 -18.04 19.27
C VAL A 265 -5.15 -18.35 20.56
N CYS A 266 -6.47 -18.21 20.57
CA CYS A 266 -7.31 -18.57 21.71
C CYS A 266 -7.42 -20.09 21.89
N ALA A 267 -7.45 -20.86 20.79
CA ALA A 267 -7.38 -22.32 20.82
C ALA A 267 -6.03 -22.80 21.37
N LEU A 268 -4.93 -22.17 20.96
CA LEU A 268 -3.60 -22.46 21.50
C LEU A 268 -3.56 -22.21 23.02
N ARG A 269 -4.01 -21.04 23.50
CA ARG A 269 -4.09 -20.76 24.95
C ARG A 269 -4.96 -21.75 25.70
N ALA A 270 -6.07 -22.16 25.08
CA ALA A 270 -6.95 -23.14 25.68
C ALA A 270 -6.28 -24.49 25.91
N GLU A 271 -5.43 -24.93 24.97
CA GLU A 271 -4.60 -26.13 25.16
C GLU A 271 -3.57 -25.94 26.28
N CYS A 272 -2.96 -24.75 26.38
CA CYS A 272 -1.95 -24.43 27.38
C CYS A 272 -2.50 -24.43 28.82
N HIS A 273 -3.73 -23.97 29.02
CA HIS A 273 -4.34 -23.74 30.34
C HIS A 273 -5.53 -24.64 30.66
N ASP A 274 -5.81 -25.65 29.83
CA ASP A 274 -6.98 -26.52 29.95
C ASP A 274 -8.32 -25.74 29.99
N TRP A 275 -8.46 -24.68 29.18
CA TRP A 275 -9.66 -23.84 29.15
C TRP A 275 -10.89 -24.58 28.61
N GLY A 276 -12.05 -24.24 29.16
CA GLY A 276 -13.36 -24.64 28.66
C GLY A 276 -13.89 -23.72 27.56
N PRO A 277 -14.99 -24.10 26.89
CA PRO A 277 -15.59 -23.31 25.81
C PRO A 277 -15.98 -21.87 26.19
N ASP A 278 -16.36 -21.64 27.46
CA ASP A 278 -16.74 -20.31 27.92
C ASP A 278 -15.53 -19.37 28.01
N GLU A 279 -14.34 -19.89 28.35
CA GLU A 279 -13.08 -19.12 28.45
C GLU A 279 -12.52 -18.82 27.05
N ILE A 280 -12.66 -19.78 26.13
CA ILE A 280 -12.30 -19.60 24.71
C ILE A 280 -13.12 -18.45 24.09
N ALA A 281 -14.44 -18.46 24.28
CA ALA A 281 -15.31 -17.42 23.74
C ALA A 281 -15.01 -16.02 24.30
N VAL A 282 -14.56 -15.94 25.56
CA VAL A 282 -14.12 -14.67 26.17
C VAL A 282 -12.81 -14.21 25.51
N CYS A 283 -11.85 -15.11 25.32
CA CYS A 283 -10.60 -14.80 24.62
C CYS A 283 -10.84 -14.32 23.19
N GLU A 284 -11.71 -14.99 22.43
CA GLU A 284 -12.04 -14.62 21.04
C GLU A 284 -12.68 -13.22 21.01
N THR A 285 -13.59 -12.93 21.94
CA THR A 285 -14.22 -11.61 22.06
C THR A 285 -13.19 -10.53 22.44
N GLU A 286 -12.33 -10.81 23.41
CA GLU A 286 -11.28 -9.87 23.82
C GLU A 286 -10.23 -9.67 22.73
N CYS A 287 -9.88 -10.71 21.97
CA CYS A 287 -9.01 -10.59 20.81
C CYS A 287 -9.63 -9.65 19.78
N ALA A 288 -10.88 -9.92 19.38
CA ALA A 288 -11.65 -9.13 18.42
C ALA A 288 -11.81 -7.66 18.84
N ASP A 289 -12.10 -7.40 20.12
CA ASP A 289 -12.25 -6.06 20.66
C ASP A 289 -10.91 -5.30 20.74
N ASN A 290 -9.78 -6.01 20.86
CA ASN A 290 -8.45 -5.42 20.97
C ASN A 290 -7.63 -5.40 19.66
N VAL A 291 -8.20 -5.92 18.56
CA VAL A 291 -7.62 -5.88 17.20
C VAL A 291 -7.08 -4.50 16.82
N GLN A 292 -7.78 -3.45 17.27
CA GLN A 292 -7.48 -2.05 16.94
C GLN A 292 -6.29 -1.44 17.71
N PHE A 293 -5.67 -2.19 18.62
CA PHE A 293 -4.59 -1.73 19.51
C PHE A 293 -3.21 -2.29 19.15
N GLY A 294 -2.97 -2.71 17.90
CA GLY A 294 -1.67 -3.22 17.46
C GLY A 294 -1.40 -4.66 17.91
N PHE A 295 -2.47 -5.45 18.07
CA PHE A 295 -2.40 -6.84 18.51
C PHE A 295 -1.96 -7.81 17.42
N ALA A 296 -2.09 -7.44 16.13
CA ALA A 296 -1.82 -8.33 14.99
C ALA A 296 -0.41 -8.92 15.01
N PRO A 297 0.65 -8.10 15.11
CA PRO A 297 2.01 -8.63 15.14
C PRO A 297 2.28 -9.55 16.34
N CYS A 298 1.51 -9.43 17.42
CA CYS A 298 1.62 -10.34 18.54
C CYS A 298 0.94 -11.67 18.24
N VAL A 299 -0.32 -11.63 17.78
CA VAL A 299 -1.11 -12.82 17.46
C VAL A 299 -0.46 -13.65 16.35
N GLU A 300 0.08 -13.03 15.31
CA GLU A 300 0.82 -13.73 14.25
C GLU A 300 2.08 -14.46 14.76
N ARG A 301 2.73 -13.93 15.81
CA ARG A 301 3.93 -14.52 16.41
C ARG A 301 3.60 -15.56 17.49
N ALA A 302 2.33 -15.74 17.83
CA ALA A 302 1.89 -16.61 18.92
C ALA A 302 1.86 -18.10 18.50
N GLU A 303 3.02 -18.67 18.19
CA GLU A 303 3.14 -20.09 17.78
C GLU A 303 3.27 -21.05 18.99
N GLU A 304 3.55 -20.53 20.19
CA GLU A 304 3.73 -21.31 21.41
C GLU A 304 3.02 -20.65 22.61
N CYS A 305 2.72 -21.45 23.64
CA CYS A 305 1.98 -21.01 24.83
C CYS A 305 2.50 -19.72 25.46
N GLU A 306 3.82 -19.56 25.58
CA GLU A 306 4.43 -18.39 26.23
C GLU A 306 4.23 -17.10 25.40
N ALA A 307 4.26 -17.21 24.07
CA ALA A 307 3.99 -16.09 23.17
C ALA A 307 2.50 -15.73 23.15
N ALA A 308 1.62 -16.74 23.08
CA ALA A 308 0.17 -16.52 23.16
C ALA A 308 -0.24 -15.92 24.52
N ASP A 309 0.35 -16.38 25.61
CA ASP A 309 0.14 -15.78 26.93
C ASP A 309 0.79 -14.41 27.08
N ALA A 310 1.85 -14.08 26.33
CA ALA A 310 2.41 -12.73 26.33
C ALA A 310 1.48 -11.75 25.60
N CYS A 311 0.85 -12.18 24.51
CA CYS A 311 -0.13 -11.37 23.80
C CYS A 311 -1.34 -11.06 24.65
N PHE A 312 -1.82 -12.03 25.42
CA PHE A 312 -3.03 -11.89 26.22
C PHE A 312 -2.78 -12.07 27.72
N GLY A 313 -1.58 -11.75 28.17
CA GLY A 313 -1.23 -11.80 29.58
C GLY A 313 -2.18 -10.89 30.34
N ASP A 314 -2.31 -11.08 31.65
CA ASP A 314 -3.01 -10.12 32.51
C ASP A 314 -2.43 -8.74 32.19
N LEU A 315 -3.13 -8.00 31.34
CA LEU A 315 -2.79 -6.64 30.98
C LEU A 315 -2.99 -5.90 32.28
N ASN A 316 -1.91 -5.77 33.04
CA ASN A 316 -2.01 -5.23 34.37
C ASN A 316 -2.48 -3.80 34.21
N GLU A 317 -3.47 -3.41 35.02
CA GLU A 317 -3.79 -1.99 35.13
C GLU A 317 -2.48 -1.25 35.38
N PRO A 318 -2.18 -0.20 34.60
CA PRO A 318 -0.94 0.53 34.78
C PRO A 318 -0.83 0.97 36.24
N PRO A 319 0.36 0.88 36.85
CA PRO A 319 0.55 1.35 38.22
C PRO A 319 0.01 2.77 38.39
N GLU A 320 -0.60 3.08 39.53
CA GLU A 320 -1.21 4.40 39.76
C GLU A 320 -0.21 5.53 39.46
N GLY A 321 -0.53 6.40 38.49
CA GLY A 321 0.31 7.51 38.03
C GLY A 321 1.33 7.17 36.93
N TYR A 322 1.45 5.90 36.53
CA TYR A 322 2.36 5.49 35.45
C TYR A 322 2.04 6.20 34.14
N CYS A 323 0.77 6.23 33.72
CA CYS A 323 0.39 6.84 32.44
C CYS A 323 0.68 8.34 32.40
N ASP A 324 0.45 9.05 33.52
CA ASP A 324 0.80 10.46 33.61
C ASP A 324 2.33 10.66 33.47
N GLU A 325 3.14 9.83 34.13
CA GLU A 325 4.61 9.91 34.05
C GLU A 325 5.14 9.51 32.66
N ALA A 326 4.60 8.45 32.06
CA ALA A 326 4.96 7.94 30.76
C ALA A 326 4.66 8.96 29.65
N CYS A 327 3.43 9.49 29.60
CA CYS A 327 3.04 10.48 28.60
C CYS A 327 3.77 11.82 28.82
N ALA A 328 4.03 12.22 30.07
CA ALA A 328 4.87 13.38 30.33
C ALA A 328 6.31 13.20 29.82
N PHE A 329 6.86 11.98 29.94
CA PHE A 329 8.19 11.64 29.44
C PHE A 329 8.26 11.62 27.90
N GLU A 330 7.22 11.10 27.25
CA GLU A 330 7.06 11.17 25.79
C GLU A 330 7.00 12.62 25.30
N LEU A 331 6.31 13.52 26.01
CA LEU A 331 6.31 14.96 25.72
C LEU A 331 7.69 15.60 25.96
N ASP A 332 8.30 15.38 27.13
CA ASP A 332 9.59 15.95 27.55
C ASP A 332 10.31 14.94 28.47
N PRO A 333 11.48 14.42 28.08
CA PRO A 333 12.43 14.97 27.11
C PRO A 333 12.34 14.41 25.70
N CYS A 334 11.48 13.42 25.42
CA CYS A 334 11.59 12.70 24.15
C CYS A 334 10.99 13.45 22.95
N GLY A 335 10.04 14.37 23.19
CA GLY A 335 9.39 15.13 22.12
C GLY A 335 8.65 14.23 21.12
N LEU A 336 8.16 13.07 21.59
CA LEU A 336 7.41 12.09 20.81
C LEU A 336 5.94 12.49 20.65
N ILE A 337 5.40 13.26 21.60
CA ILE A 337 4.06 13.82 21.54
C ILE A 337 4.08 15.32 21.87
N THR A 338 3.03 16.03 21.50
CA THR A 338 2.83 17.46 21.77
C THR A 338 2.00 17.69 23.05
N GLU A 339 1.97 18.93 23.55
CA GLU A 339 1.20 19.28 24.76
C GLU A 339 -0.30 18.95 24.65
N GLY A 340 -0.86 18.98 23.43
CA GLY A 340 -2.27 18.65 23.18
C GLY A 340 -2.59 17.16 23.24
N GLU A 341 -1.57 16.31 23.09
CA GLU A 341 -1.71 14.85 22.99
C GLU A 341 -1.52 14.13 24.32
N VAL A 342 -1.11 14.84 25.38
CA VAL A 342 -0.90 14.25 26.71
C VAL A 342 -2.17 13.63 27.29
N GLU A 343 -3.32 14.32 27.23
CA GLU A 343 -4.59 13.81 27.77
C GLU A 343 -5.10 12.58 26.99
N PRO A 344 -5.09 12.58 25.64
CA PRO A 344 -5.32 11.37 24.84
C PRO A 344 -4.37 10.22 25.19
N CYS A 345 -3.07 10.48 25.29
CA CYS A 345 -2.06 9.49 25.66
C CYS A 345 -2.37 8.85 27.03
N VAL A 346 -2.68 9.67 28.05
CA VAL A 346 -3.00 9.15 29.39
C VAL A 346 -4.26 8.30 29.37
N THR A 347 -5.29 8.75 28.64
CA THR A 347 -6.55 8.01 28.50
C THR A 347 -6.32 6.67 27.83
N PHE A 348 -5.51 6.65 26.76
CA PHE A 348 -5.17 5.44 26.03
C PHE A 348 -4.34 4.48 26.87
N CYS A 349 -3.27 4.96 27.50
CA CYS A 349 -2.44 4.18 28.41
C CYS A 349 -3.25 3.59 29.58
N ALA A 350 -4.22 4.33 30.10
CA ALA A 350 -5.08 3.83 31.18
C ALA A 350 -6.06 2.74 30.72
N ALA A 351 -6.39 2.70 29.43
CA ALA A 351 -7.28 1.71 28.84
C ALA A 351 -6.52 0.46 28.35
N GLY A 352 -5.32 0.63 27.80
CA GLY A 352 -4.45 -0.46 27.36
C GLY A 352 -3.58 -0.94 28.51
N GLY A 353 -3.97 -2.04 29.16
CA GLY A 353 -3.02 -2.68 30.07
C GLY A 353 -1.87 -3.31 29.27
N GLN A 354 -0.76 -3.61 29.96
CA GLN A 354 0.48 -4.15 29.38
C GLN A 354 1.10 -5.13 30.38
N SER A 355 2.11 -5.89 29.97
CA SER A 355 2.81 -6.79 30.88
C SER A 355 3.59 -6.03 31.97
N ASP A 356 3.79 -6.65 33.13
CA ASP A 356 4.64 -6.08 34.20
C ASP A 356 6.07 -5.80 33.71
N GLU A 357 6.55 -6.60 32.78
CA GLU A 357 7.88 -6.47 32.17
C GLU A 357 7.96 -5.23 31.30
N PHE A 358 6.91 -4.95 30.51
CA PHE A 358 6.80 -3.72 29.73
C PHE A 358 6.80 -2.49 30.64
N TYR A 359 5.96 -2.47 31.68
CA TYR A 359 5.91 -1.36 32.64
C TYR A 359 7.25 -1.19 33.37
N SER A 360 7.88 -2.28 33.79
CA SER A 360 9.18 -2.21 34.47
C SER A 360 10.28 -1.67 33.54
N CYS A 361 10.28 -2.08 32.27
CA CYS A 361 11.22 -1.59 31.26
C CYS A 361 11.05 -0.09 31.04
N ARG A 362 9.82 0.37 30.75
CA ARG A 362 9.55 1.80 30.54
C ARG A 362 9.81 2.64 31.78
N GLN A 363 9.49 2.16 32.99
CA GLN A 363 9.83 2.86 34.23
C GLN A 363 11.34 2.97 34.45
N GLU A 364 12.12 1.95 34.10
CA GLU A 364 13.59 2.03 34.15
C GLU A 364 14.11 3.09 33.18
N ALA A 365 13.62 3.09 31.93
CA ALA A 365 13.96 4.07 30.90
C ALA A 365 13.61 5.51 31.31
N ILE A 366 12.40 5.73 31.84
CA ILE A 366 11.96 7.02 32.42
C ILE A 366 12.93 7.43 33.55
N GLY A 367 13.28 6.49 34.43
CA GLY A 367 14.17 6.74 35.57
C GLY A 367 15.60 7.17 35.19
N ILE A 368 16.08 6.75 34.02
CA ILE A 368 17.39 7.16 33.47
C ILE A 368 17.29 8.28 32.42
N ALA A 369 16.08 8.68 32.06
CA ALA A 369 15.76 9.64 31.02
C ALA A 369 16.38 9.29 29.64
N ASP A 370 16.21 8.04 29.22
CA ASP A 370 16.73 7.51 27.95
C ASP A 370 15.56 7.17 27.00
N CYS A 371 15.39 7.98 25.96
CA CYS A 371 14.31 7.82 24.99
C CYS A 371 14.51 6.62 24.07
N ASP A 372 15.75 6.26 23.76
CA ASP A 372 16.04 5.10 22.90
C ASP A 372 15.66 3.82 23.67
N ALA A 373 16.09 3.72 24.93
CA ALA A 373 15.70 2.60 25.80
C ALA A 373 14.18 2.51 26.01
N TYR A 374 13.49 3.66 26.06
CA TYR A 374 12.03 3.70 26.21
C TYR A 374 11.30 3.13 24.99
N LEU A 375 11.76 3.46 23.79
CA LEU A 375 11.21 2.94 22.54
C LEU A 375 11.51 1.45 22.34
N GLU A 376 12.69 0.98 22.78
CA GLU A 376 13.07 -0.44 22.72
C GLU A 376 12.17 -1.35 23.59
N CYS A 377 11.47 -0.79 24.60
CA CYS A 377 10.56 -1.57 25.45
C CYS A 377 9.27 -2.03 24.73
N GLY A 378 8.91 -1.44 23.59
CA GLY A 378 7.68 -1.74 22.84
C GLY A 378 7.85 -2.70 21.66
N GLY A 379 8.95 -3.46 21.61
CA GLY A 379 9.25 -4.40 20.52
C GLY A 379 8.37 -5.65 20.45
#